data_AF-A0A5E8AZ05-F1
#
_entry.id   AF-A0A5E8AZ05-F1
#
_cell.length_a   1.000
_cell.length_b   1.000
_cell.length_c   1.000
_cell.angle_alpha   90.00
_cell.angle_beta   90.00
_cell.angle_gamma   90.00
#
_symmetry.space_group_name_H-M   'P 1'
#
loop_
_entity.id
_entity.type
_entity.pdbx_description
1 polymer ?
#
loop_
_entity_poly.entity_id
_entity_poly.type
_entity_poly.pdbx_seq_one_letter_code
_entity_poly.pdbx_strand_id
1 'polypeptide(L)'
;MTISSMMNMALSGMRTEQNRLATVAGNIANSGPGATTDAAAETDAEISLANELLTLKQAETGFGANALVFETGADLWDVLMSIKRD
;
A
#
# COMPACT_ATOMS: atom_id res chain seq x y z
N MET A 1 -18.93 -15.20 -7.45
CA MET A 1 -17.62 -14.69 -6.99
C MET A 1 -16.70 -15.89 -6.83
N THR A 2 -15.66 -16.03 -7.66
CA THR A 2 -14.70 -17.15 -7.57
C THR A 2 -13.40 -16.68 -6.90
N ILE A 3 -12.59 -17.59 -6.37
CA ILE A 3 -11.27 -17.26 -5.79
C ILE A 3 -10.40 -16.48 -6.79
N SER A 4 -10.47 -16.82 -8.08
CA SER A 4 -9.80 -16.09 -9.14
C SER A 4 -10.25 -14.64 -9.25
N SER A 5 -11.54 -14.34 -9.04
CA SER A 5 -12.01 -12.94 -8.99
C SER A 5 -11.47 -12.18 -7.79
N MET A 6 -11.31 -12.83 -6.63
CA MET A 6 -10.74 -12.22 -5.42
C MET A 6 -9.24 -11.97 -5.56
N MET A 7 -8.47 -12.90 -6.12
CA MET A 7 -7.05 -12.68 -6.44
C MET A 7 -6.87 -11.55 -7.47
N ASN A 8 -7.73 -11.46 -8.49
CA ASN A 8 -7.65 -10.36 -9.46
C ASN A 8 -7.98 -9.01 -8.82
N MET A 9 -8.99 -8.96 -7.93
CA MET A 9 -9.29 -7.74 -7.16
C MET A 9 -8.14 -7.37 -6.22
N ALA A 10 -7.57 -8.33 -5.50
CA ALA A 10 -6.42 -8.10 -4.63
C ALA A 10 -5.19 -7.62 -5.44
N LEU A 11 -4.95 -8.19 -6.63
CA LEU A 11 -3.86 -7.78 -7.52
C LEU A 11 -4.08 -6.36 -8.04
N SER A 12 -5.31 -6.04 -8.43
CA SER A 12 -5.69 -4.69 -8.84
C SER A 12 -5.55 -3.70 -7.69
N GLY A 13 -5.99 -4.07 -6.49
CA GLY A 13 -5.85 -3.27 -5.26
C GLY A 13 -4.39 -2.99 -4.93
N MET A 14 -3.52 -4.01 -4.98
CA MET A 14 -2.09 -3.85 -4.77
C MET A 14 -1.45 -2.88 -5.77
N ARG A 15 -1.82 -2.94 -7.05
CA ARG A 15 -1.29 -2.01 -8.06
C ARG A 15 -1.74 -0.57 -7.81
N THR A 16 -2.98 -0.37 -7.42
CA THR A 16 -3.49 0.95 -7.05
C THR A 16 -2.72 1.51 -5.85
N GLU A 17 -2.52 0.70 -4.82
CA GLU A 17 -1.75 1.13 -3.64
C GLU A 17 -0.27 1.35 -3.95
N GLN A 18 0.35 0.56 -4.84
CA GLN A 18 1.72 0.80 -5.30
C GLN A 18 1.87 2.14 -6.03
N ASN A 19 0.92 2.49 -6.90
CA ASN A 19 0.93 3.78 -7.59
C ASN A 19 0.77 4.95 -6.61
N ARG A 20 -0.07 4.79 -5.59
CA ARG A 20 -0.22 5.77 -4.50
C ARG A 20 1.08 5.92 -3.72
N LEU A 21 1.71 4.80 -3.35
CA LEU A 21 3.00 4.78 -2.64
C LEU A 21 4.11 5.49 -3.43
N ALA A 22 4.20 5.24 -4.74
CA ALA A 22 5.18 5.88 -5.62
C ALA A 22 4.98 7.40 -5.71
N THR A 23 3.73 7.85 -5.81
CA THR A 23 3.39 9.30 -5.87
C THR A 23 3.75 10.00 -4.57
N VAL A 24 3.33 9.42 -3.44
CA VAL A 24 3.57 9.97 -2.10
C VAL A 24 5.07 9.97 -1.77
N ALA A 25 5.81 8.91 -2.13
CA ALA A 25 7.25 8.88 -1.96
C ALA A 25 7.97 9.98 -2.76
N GLY A 26 7.48 10.27 -3.98
CA GLY A 26 7.97 11.40 -4.78
C GLY A 26 7.70 12.75 -4.13
N ASN A 27 6.50 12.95 -3.57
CA ASN A 27 6.14 14.15 -2.84
C ASN A 27 7.02 14.32 -1.59
N ILE A 28 7.17 13.28 -0.78
CA ILE A 28 8.03 13.26 0.42
C ILE A 28 9.48 13.63 0.08
N ALA A 29 10.03 13.05 -0.99
CA ALA A 29 11.39 13.34 -1.43
C ALA A 29 11.59 14.80 -1.86
N ASN A 30 10.53 15.46 -2.33
CA ASN A 30 10.55 16.86 -2.75
C ASN A 30 10.21 17.85 -1.61
N SER A 31 9.61 17.40 -0.51
CA SER A 31 9.19 18.22 0.64
C SER A 31 10.30 18.53 1.65
N GLY A 32 11.58 18.51 1.26
CA GLY A 32 12.71 18.66 2.17
C GLY A 32 12.89 20.06 2.78
N PRO A 33 13.52 20.17 3.98
CA PRO A 33 13.81 21.44 4.64
C PRO A 33 14.78 22.26 3.77
N GLY A 34 14.28 23.36 3.21
CA GLY A 34 14.99 24.16 2.21
C GLY A 34 14.08 24.64 1.07
N ALA A 35 12.87 24.09 0.95
CA ALA A 35 11.87 24.56 -0.01
C ALA A 35 11.30 25.95 0.35
N THR A 36 11.36 26.36 1.61
CA THR A 36 10.80 27.62 2.10
C THR A 36 11.72 28.24 3.15
N THR A 37 11.92 29.56 3.11
CA THR A 37 12.79 30.31 4.04
C THR A 37 12.01 31.01 5.16
N ASP A 38 10.69 30.78 5.22
CA ASP A 38 9.78 31.40 6.19
C ASP A 38 9.38 30.39 7.26
N ALA A 39 9.51 30.74 8.54
CA ALA A 39 9.22 29.83 9.67
C ALA A 39 7.77 29.30 9.71
N ALA A 40 6.80 30.10 9.23
CA ALA A 40 5.41 29.64 9.08
C ALA A 40 5.29 28.60 7.95
N ALA A 41 6.06 28.75 6.88
CA ALA A 41 6.07 27.84 5.74
C ALA A 41 6.83 26.53 6.05
N GLU A 42 7.78 26.54 7.01
CA GLU A 42 8.37 25.30 7.55
C GLU A 42 7.34 24.46 8.31
N THR A 43 6.50 25.09 9.14
CA THR A 43 5.44 24.36 9.88
C THR A 43 4.40 23.75 8.93
N ASP A 44 4.00 24.48 7.89
CA ASP A 44 3.09 23.97 6.86
C ASP A 44 3.73 22.82 6.05
N ALA A 45 5.04 22.89 5.78
CA ALA A 45 5.79 21.82 5.10
C ALA A 45 5.91 20.57 5.98
N GLU A 46 6.13 20.72 7.29
CA GLU A 46 6.15 19.61 8.24
C GLU A 46 4.78 18.93 8.36
N ILE A 47 3.69 19.71 8.43
CA ILE A 47 2.32 19.19 8.44
C ILE A 47 2.00 18.47 7.12
N SER A 48 2.43 19.03 5.98
CA SER A 48 2.29 18.39 4.66
C SER A 48 3.05 17.06 4.60
N LEU A 49 4.30 17.02 5.06
CA LEU A 49 5.11 15.81 5.12
C LEU A 49 4.48 14.75 6.05
N ALA A 50 3.96 15.16 7.20
CA ALA A 50 3.28 14.25 8.13
C ALA A 50 2.02 13.63 7.49
N ASN A 51 1.24 14.41 6.74
CA ASN A 51 0.07 13.93 6.02
C ASN A 51 0.43 13.00 4.86
N GLU A 52 1.52 13.29 4.14
CA GLU A 52 2.04 12.42 3.08
C GLU A 52 2.55 11.09 3.67
N LEU A 53 3.31 11.12 4.76
CA LEU A 53 3.75 9.90 5.47
C LEU A 53 2.57 9.09 6.00
N LEU A 54 1.52 9.75 6.51
CA LEU A 54 0.29 9.08 6.93
C LEU A 54 -0.39 8.39 5.74
N THR A 55 -0.46 9.05 4.60
CA THR A 55 -1.01 8.49 3.35
C THR A 55 -0.18 7.30 2.87
N LEU A 56 1.15 7.36 3.01
CA LEU A 56 2.05 6.25 2.70
C LEU A 56 1.77 5.03 3.59
N LYS A 57 1.63 5.23 4.91
CA LYS A 57 1.32 4.14 5.84
C LYS A 57 -0.07 3.54 5.60
N GLN A 58 -1.04 4.36 5.21
CA GLN A 58 -2.36 3.86 4.80
C GLN A 58 -2.28 3.00 3.54
N ALA A 59 -1.52 3.44 2.53
CA ALA A 59 -1.29 2.67 1.32
C ALA A 59 -0.56 1.35 1.59
N GLU A 60 0.44 1.35 2.47
CA GLU A 60 1.12 0.13 2.95
C GLU A 60 0.14 -0.84 3.63
N THR A 61 -0.73 -0.34 4.51
CA THR A 61 -1.75 -1.17 5.17
C THR A 61 -2.73 -1.77 4.16
N GLY A 62 -3.15 -0.99 3.16
CA GLY A 62 -4.01 -1.47 2.07
C GLY A 62 -3.31 -2.50 1.16
N PHE A 63 -2.02 -2.31 0.87
CA PHE A 63 -1.21 -3.29 0.16
C PHE A 63 -1.09 -4.60 0.97
N GLY A 64 -0.80 -4.51 2.27
CA GLY A 64 -0.73 -5.65 3.18
C GLY A 64 -2.04 -6.42 3.27
N ALA A 65 -3.18 -5.74 3.37
CA ALA A 65 -4.50 -6.38 3.36
C ALA A 65 -4.75 -7.16 2.06
N ASN A 66 -4.36 -6.62 0.91
CA ASN A 66 -4.47 -7.33 -0.36
C ASN A 66 -3.46 -8.50 -0.46
N ALA A 67 -2.25 -8.35 0.09
CA ALA A 67 -1.24 -9.40 0.13
C ALA A 67 -1.69 -10.59 0.99
N LEU A 68 -2.35 -10.34 2.13
CA LEU A 68 -2.92 -11.39 2.98
C LEU A 68 -3.96 -12.25 2.25
N VAL A 69 -4.70 -11.69 1.29
CA VAL A 69 -5.62 -12.47 0.44
C VAL A 69 -4.87 -13.46 -0.44
N PHE A 70 -3.66 -13.11 -0.91
CA PHE A 70 -2.82 -14.04 -1.66
C PHE A 70 -2.23 -15.12 -0.75
N GLU A 71 -1.78 -14.76 0.44
CA GLU A 71 -1.27 -15.71 1.44
C GLU A 71 -2.36 -16.71 1.85
N THR A 72 -3.55 -16.23 2.22
CA THR A 72 -4.70 -17.10 2.50
C THR A 72 -5.08 -17.96 1.29
N GLY A 73 -4.94 -17.42 0.07
CA GLY A 73 -5.16 -18.16 -1.17
C GLY A 73 -4.12 -19.26 -1.40
N ALA A 74 -2.87 -19.04 -1.01
CA ALA A 74 -1.78 -20.01 -1.05
C ALA A 74 -1.98 -21.09 0.03
N ASP A 75 -2.34 -20.70 1.24
CA ASP A 75 -2.66 -21.62 2.34
C ASP A 75 -3.83 -22.55 1.96
N LEU A 76 -4.86 -22.01 1.32
CA LEU A 76 -5.97 -22.82 0.81
C LEU A 76 -5.50 -23.78 -0.29
N TRP A 77 -4.57 -23.34 -1.13
CA TRP A 77 -3.94 -24.20 -2.15
C TRP A 77 -3.19 -25.36 -1.52
N ASP A 78 -2.43 -25.11 -0.45
CA ASP A 78 -1.71 -26.15 0.30
C ASP A 78 -2.70 -27.13 0.95
N VAL A 79 -3.80 -26.63 1.52
CA VAL A 79 -4.88 -27.48 2.03
C VAL A 79 -5.46 -28.35 0.91
N LEU A 80 -5.76 -27.78 -0.26
CA LEU A 80 -6.29 -28.53 -1.41
C LEU A 80 -5.30 -29.61 -1.90
N MET A 81 -4.00 -29.34 -1.84
CA MET A 81 -2.97 -30.31 -2.21
C MET A 81 -2.79 -31.41 -1.16
N SER A 82 -3.06 -31.11 0.11
CA SER A 82 -3.05 -32.09 1.20
C SER A 82 -4.26 -33.03 1.18
N ILE A 83 -5.36 -32.65 0.53
CA ILE A 83 -6.54 -33.50 0.39
C ILE A 83 -6.21 -34.65 -0.56
N LYS A 84 -6.15 -35.86 -0.01
CA LYS A 84 -5.93 -37.08 -0.77
C LYS A 84 -7.13 -37.33 -1.70
N ARG A 85 -6.87 -37.37 -3.01
CA ARG A 85 -7.80 -37.92 -4.01
C ARG A 85 -7.76 -39.45 -3.89
N ASP A 86 -8.46 -39.99 -2.91
CA ASP A 86 -8.88 -41.40 -2.94
C ASP A 86 -10.18 -41.54 -3.75
#